data_AF-A0A0P8W2N5-F1
#
_entry.id   AF-A0A0P8W2N5-F1
#
_cell.length_a   1.000
_cell.length_b   1.000
_cell.length_c   1.000
_cell.angle_alpha   90.00
_cell.angle_beta   90.00
_cell.angle_gamma   90.00
#
_symmetry.space_group_name_H-M   'P 1'
#
loop_
_entity.id
_entity.type
_entity.pdbx_description
1 polymer ?
#
loop_
_entity_poly.entity_id
_entity_poly.type
_entity_poly.pdbx_seq_one_letter_code
_entity_poly.pdbx_strand_id
1 'polypeptide(L)'
;MHSTPTNGPQPVPLPKNPTDEQRHKIIYNSLVEAGRPEDYENIVGLLRPPQDITRSISPGEFKAIKVGIIGGGLAGMAAAFELRKLGFDITVFEPITERVGGRIYTYYFDNGKKLYGELGAGRIPASHETVWHYINLFKLDTLPIISENSNSFIYVREVRVRADNKGQNVRHQIYPLFNLTVEETNTQWPELYDQVTKHYLSNLPPEVRKQLLMTLPRYDYRLEALQDISIRQAMQQYGLSLDAVNMITSVMPTVGALLDNSYAAELHSEYSLDYMNPYRISGGMLNLPLAFYNSLTSPNPSEYPGIPQDALGSVNWKGGFIVTGIFKSASNGKVAIRYMRTTVPEDIFEDFDYVLCAAPYPTLRPMDISPVFTPRKMQAIKQVYYQDAQRTLFLCRERFWERLGIYRGSSYTDEIIQMIIYPQDHALCSQSSPGCSPGEPGVLIASYNIGQDADSLGNFLPMEKYLYLRNKVEKVHGLPRWSLDFNKIVSGFKTINWSSEPYFFGAFQFFLPGQQRDFLYISTIPEYGNRVFFAGEHTSPKNGWLQGALQSGMIAAKDIAYYGIIHKYQR
;
A
#
# COMPACT_ATOMS: atom_id res chain seq x y z
N MET A 1 8.75 1.27 8.06
CA MET A 1 8.13 2.60 7.76
C MET A 1 9.10 3.75 8.01
N HIS A 2 10.40 3.48 7.99
CA HIS A 2 11.39 4.29 8.68
C HIS A 2 12.68 4.32 7.86
N SER A 3 13.10 5.52 7.50
CA SER A 3 14.47 5.82 7.19
C SER A 3 15.10 6.29 8.48
N THR A 4 16.02 5.53 9.05
CA THR A 4 16.97 6.10 10.01
C THR A 4 17.87 7.07 9.25
N PRO A 5 18.13 8.27 9.79
CA PRO A 5 18.97 9.23 9.12
C PRO A 5 20.41 8.70 9.07
N THR A 6 20.89 8.36 7.88
CA THR A 6 22.30 8.08 7.63
C THR A 6 23.08 9.41 7.70
N ASN A 7 24.28 9.39 8.28
CA ASN A 7 25.20 10.52 8.39
C ASN A 7 25.84 10.87 7.03
N GLY A 8 25.02 11.18 6.02
CA GLY A 8 25.44 11.61 4.69
C GLY A 8 25.38 13.14 4.51
N PRO A 9 26.12 13.71 3.55
CA PRO A 9 25.93 15.10 3.12
C PRO A 9 24.46 15.32 2.71
N GLN A 10 23.95 16.55 2.86
CA GLN A 10 22.54 16.88 2.57
C GLN A 10 22.09 16.19 1.27
N PRO A 11 20.98 15.43 1.28
CA PRO A 11 20.53 14.73 0.10
C PRO A 11 20.29 15.77 -1.00
N VAL A 12 20.90 15.53 -2.17
CA VAL A 12 20.60 16.27 -3.40
C VAL A 12 19.07 16.31 -3.52
N PRO A 13 18.45 17.49 -3.72
CA PRO A 13 17.00 17.57 -3.77
C PRO A 13 16.47 16.61 -4.84
N LEU A 14 15.64 15.66 -4.40
CA LEU A 14 15.05 14.66 -5.28
C LEU A 14 14.30 15.39 -6.42
N PRO A 15 14.56 15.04 -7.69
CA PRO A 15 13.95 15.73 -8.81
C PRO A 15 12.45 15.43 -8.86
N LYS A 16 11.64 16.43 -9.23
CA LYS A 16 10.25 16.22 -9.65
C LYS A 16 10.25 15.41 -10.95
N ASN A 17 9.26 14.54 -11.15
CA ASN A 17 9.17 13.71 -12.36
C ASN A 17 10.50 13.02 -12.73
N PRO A 18 11.09 12.23 -11.80
CA PRO A 18 12.40 11.64 -12.03
C PRO A 18 12.37 10.71 -13.25
N THR A 19 13.40 10.76 -14.09
CA THR A 19 13.61 9.75 -15.13
C THR A 19 13.96 8.39 -14.50
N ASP A 20 13.82 7.30 -15.25
CA ASP A 20 14.24 5.97 -14.79
C ASP A 20 15.72 5.95 -14.38
N GLU A 21 16.59 6.61 -15.14
CA GLU A 21 18.01 6.76 -14.80
C GLU A 21 18.22 7.48 -13.46
N GLN A 22 17.48 8.58 -13.22
CA GLN A 22 17.55 9.29 -11.95
C GLN A 22 17.06 8.44 -10.79
N ARG A 23 15.94 7.71 -10.95
CA ARG A 23 15.43 6.79 -9.93
C ARG A 23 16.42 5.67 -9.63
N HIS A 24 16.99 5.06 -10.67
CA HIS A 24 17.98 3.99 -10.56
C HIS A 24 19.23 4.47 -9.81
N LYS A 25 19.70 5.69 -10.07
CA LYS A 25 20.79 6.31 -9.30
C LYS A 25 20.42 6.54 -7.84
N ILE A 26 19.20 6.99 -7.54
CA ILE A 26 18.70 7.15 -6.17
C ILE A 26 18.70 5.80 -5.43
N ILE A 27 18.18 4.74 -6.07
CA ILE A 27 18.14 3.39 -5.50
C ILE A 27 19.56 2.87 -5.24
N TYR A 28 20.44 2.96 -6.23
CA TYR A 28 21.82 2.50 -6.11
C TYR A 28 22.56 3.21 -4.98
N ASN A 29 22.48 4.54 -4.91
CA ASN A 29 23.12 5.31 -3.83
C ASN A 29 22.56 4.92 -2.46
N SER A 30 21.24 4.73 -2.35
CA SER A 30 20.61 4.30 -1.08
C SER A 30 21.08 2.90 -0.66
N LEU A 31 21.33 2.00 -1.62
CA LEU A 31 21.87 0.66 -1.35
C LEU A 31 23.37 0.70 -0.99
N VAL A 32 24.15 1.61 -1.57
CA VAL A 32 25.54 1.87 -1.17
C VAL A 32 25.59 2.34 0.28
N GLU A 33 24.74 3.29 0.67
CA GLU A 33 24.64 3.76 2.06
C GLU A 33 24.18 2.65 3.02
N ALA A 34 23.29 1.77 2.56
CA ALA A 34 22.87 0.58 3.31
C ALA A 34 23.91 -0.55 3.31
N GLY A 35 25.05 -0.40 2.64
CA GLY A 35 26.13 -1.40 2.59
C GLY A 35 25.81 -2.65 1.78
N ARG A 36 24.91 -2.55 0.78
CA ARG A 36 24.46 -3.68 -0.06
C ARG A 36 24.23 -3.31 -1.53
N PRO A 37 25.20 -2.64 -2.20
CA PRO A 37 25.05 -2.25 -3.61
C PRO A 37 24.80 -3.43 -4.55
N GLU A 38 25.23 -4.64 -4.18
CA GLU A 38 25.02 -5.87 -4.94
C GLU A 38 23.54 -6.27 -5.09
N ASP A 39 22.65 -5.76 -4.24
CA ASP A 39 21.21 -6.05 -4.31
C ASP A 39 20.50 -5.24 -5.42
N TYR A 40 21.16 -4.25 -6.01
CA TYR A 40 20.55 -3.31 -6.96
C TYR A 40 19.87 -4.02 -8.15
N GLU A 41 20.60 -4.91 -8.83
CA GLU A 41 20.08 -5.64 -9.99
C GLU A 41 18.93 -6.58 -9.61
N ASN A 42 18.98 -7.18 -8.42
CA ASN A 42 17.91 -8.03 -7.91
C ASN A 42 16.63 -7.22 -7.67
N ILE A 43 16.73 -6.08 -6.99
CA ILE A 43 15.58 -5.24 -6.64
C ILE A 43 14.95 -4.64 -7.91
N VAL A 44 15.75 -3.99 -8.75
CA VAL A 44 15.25 -3.39 -9.98
C VAL A 44 14.72 -4.47 -10.92
N GLY A 45 15.42 -5.58 -11.07
CA GLY A 45 15.00 -6.70 -11.93
C GLY A 45 13.68 -7.34 -11.51
N LEU A 46 13.50 -7.63 -10.22
CA LEU A 46 12.30 -8.32 -9.70
C LEU A 46 11.08 -7.41 -9.59
N LEU A 47 11.26 -6.10 -9.42
CA LEU A 47 10.15 -5.14 -9.33
C LEU A 47 9.73 -4.55 -10.69
N ARG A 48 10.51 -4.78 -11.75
CA ARG A 48 10.13 -4.38 -13.11
C ARG A 48 8.78 -4.97 -13.52
N PRO A 49 8.02 -4.26 -14.37
CA PRO A 49 6.84 -4.85 -14.99
C PRO A 49 7.24 -6.10 -15.77
N PRO A 50 6.36 -7.12 -15.86
CA PRO A 50 6.56 -8.23 -16.79
C PRO A 50 6.76 -7.70 -18.21
N GLN A 51 7.47 -8.48 -19.04
CA GLN A 51 7.63 -8.14 -20.45
C GLN A 51 6.26 -7.91 -21.12
N ASP A 52 6.17 -6.86 -21.95
CA ASP A 52 4.93 -6.53 -22.67
C ASP A 52 4.39 -7.75 -23.41
N ILE A 53 3.11 -8.04 -23.15
CA ILE A 53 2.43 -9.25 -23.61
C ILE A 53 2.36 -9.35 -25.14
N THR A 54 2.40 -8.20 -25.84
CA THR A 54 2.37 -8.11 -27.31
C THR A 54 3.67 -8.56 -27.97
N ARG A 55 4.76 -8.74 -27.21
CA ARG A 55 6.02 -9.29 -27.76
C ARG A 55 5.93 -10.77 -28.09
N SER A 56 5.03 -11.51 -27.44
CA SER A 56 4.86 -12.95 -27.63
C SER A 56 3.56 -13.31 -28.33
N ILE A 57 2.56 -12.42 -28.28
CA ILE A 57 1.21 -12.67 -28.81
C ILE A 57 0.76 -11.46 -29.62
N SER A 58 0.29 -11.68 -30.84
CA SER A 58 -0.19 -10.59 -31.71
C SER A 58 -1.40 -9.87 -31.11
N PRO A 59 -1.51 -8.54 -31.27
CA PRO A 59 -2.73 -7.83 -30.94
C PRO A 59 -3.96 -8.39 -31.66
N GLY A 60 -5.11 -8.44 -30.99
CA GLY A 60 -6.36 -8.97 -31.54
C GLY A 60 -6.48 -10.51 -31.59
N GLU A 61 -5.48 -11.25 -31.12
CA GLU A 61 -5.45 -12.73 -31.14
C GLU A 61 -6.66 -13.39 -30.42
N PHE A 62 -7.22 -12.70 -29.42
CA PHE A 62 -8.27 -13.22 -28.53
C PHE A 62 -9.62 -12.51 -28.68
N LYS A 63 -9.91 -11.96 -29.87
CA LYS A 63 -11.26 -11.43 -30.17
C LYS A 63 -12.35 -12.44 -29.81
N ALA A 64 -13.41 -11.93 -29.19
CA ALA A 64 -14.58 -12.67 -28.69
C ALA A 64 -14.33 -13.66 -27.54
N ILE A 65 -13.11 -13.72 -26.98
CA ILE A 65 -12.86 -14.45 -25.73
C ILE A 65 -13.25 -13.55 -24.55
N LYS A 66 -14.17 -14.04 -23.71
CA LYS A 66 -14.74 -13.25 -22.61
C LYS A 66 -13.95 -13.41 -21.32
N VAL A 67 -13.60 -12.29 -20.70
CA VAL A 67 -12.91 -12.25 -19.41
C VAL A 67 -13.69 -11.45 -18.38
N GLY A 68 -14.11 -12.10 -17.29
CA GLY A 68 -14.75 -11.44 -16.15
C GLY A 68 -13.72 -11.04 -15.10
N ILE A 69 -13.61 -9.75 -14.77
CA ILE A 69 -12.69 -9.24 -13.75
C ILE A 69 -13.48 -8.79 -12.54
N ILE A 70 -13.23 -9.41 -11.39
CA ILE A 70 -13.88 -9.11 -10.12
C ILE A 70 -13.03 -8.09 -9.36
N GLY A 71 -13.45 -6.81 -9.36
CA GLY A 71 -12.81 -5.70 -8.65
C GLY A 71 -12.14 -4.67 -9.58
N GLY A 72 -12.57 -3.40 -9.49
CA GLY A 72 -12.03 -2.26 -10.22
C GLY A 72 -10.86 -1.55 -9.51
N GLY A 73 -10.05 -2.29 -8.74
CA GLY A 73 -8.80 -1.81 -8.16
C GLY A 73 -7.63 -1.89 -9.14
N LEU A 74 -6.44 -1.42 -8.74
CA LEU A 74 -5.26 -1.40 -9.62
C LEU A 74 -4.88 -2.76 -10.22
N ALA A 75 -5.05 -3.86 -9.48
CA ALA A 75 -4.76 -5.19 -10.01
C ALA A 75 -5.69 -5.59 -11.16
N GLY A 76 -7.00 -5.37 -10.98
CA GLY A 76 -8.01 -5.62 -12.01
C GLY A 76 -7.84 -4.67 -13.20
N MET A 77 -7.57 -3.39 -12.95
CA MET A 77 -7.31 -2.38 -14.00
C MET A 77 -6.05 -2.69 -14.82
N ALA A 78 -4.94 -3.07 -14.18
CA ALA A 78 -3.71 -3.46 -14.87
C ALA A 78 -3.92 -4.71 -15.73
N ALA A 79 -4.60 -5.72 -15.20
CA ALA A 79 -4.93 -6.91 -15.97
C ALA A 79 -5.84 -6.60 -17.17
N ALA A 80 -6.88 -5.78 -16.96
CA ALA A 80 -7.77 -5.33 -18.03
C ALA A 80 -6.99 -4.58 -19.12
N PHE A 81 -6.07 -3.71 -18.73
CA PHE A 81 -5.22 -2.94 -19.64
C PHE A 81 -4.35 -3.86 -20.50
N GLU A 82 -3.67 -4.85 -19.90
CA GLU A 82 -2.83 -5.80 -20.63
C GLU A 82 -3.65 -6.74 -21.53
N LEU A 83 -4.77 -7.28 -21.04
CA LEU A 83 -5.65 -8.15 -21.84
C LEU A 83 -6.27 -7.40 -23.03
N ARG A 84 -6.61 -6.12 -22.85
CA ARG A 84 -7.20 -5.32 -23.94
C ARG A 84 -6.28 -5.23 -25.15
N LYS A 85 -4.95 -5.18 -24.95
CA LYS A 85 -3.96 -5.18 -26.04
C LYS A 85 -4.12 -6.38 -26.98
N LEU A 86 -4.61 -7.51 -26.47
CA LEU A 86 -4.74 -8.77 -27.22
C LEU A 86 -6.15 -9.03 -27.77
N GLY A 87 -7.10 -8.11 -27.62
CA GLY A 87 -8.43 -8.21 -28.23
C GLY A 87 -9.52 -8.87 -27.38
N PHE A 88 -9.27 -9.18 -26.11
CA PHE A 88 -10.27 -9.81 -25.23
C PHE A 88 -11.53 -8.94 -25.03
N ASP A 89 -12.68 -9.58 -24.81
CA ASP A 89 -13.93 -8.92 -24.38
C ASP A 89 -14.04 -8.94 -22.85
N ILE A 90 -13.80 -7.80 -22.22
CA ILE A 90 -13.56 -7.71 -20.78
C ILE A 90 -14.77 -7.08 -20.09
N THR A 91 -15.28 -7.73 -19.04
CA THR A 91 -16.26 -7.13 -18.13
C THR A 91 -15.61 -6.92 -16.76
N VAL A 92 -15.55 -5.68 -16.29
CA VAL A 92 -15.03 -5.33 -14.95
C VAL A 92 -16.20 -5.08 -14.01
N PHE A 93 -16.28 -5.84 -12.91
CA PHE A 93 -17.29 -5.65 -11.87
C PHE A 93 -16.70 -4.83 -10.71
N GLU A 94 -17.32 -3.70 -10.41
CA GLU A 94 -16.93 -2.81 -9.32
C GLU A 94 -18.18 -2.39 -8.53
N PRO A 95 -18.30 -2.75 -7.25
CA PRO A 95 -19.51 -2.43 -6.48
C PRO A 95 -19.68 -0.94 -6.16
N ILE A 96 -18.60 -0.14 -6.19
CA ILE A 96 -18.63 1.27 -5.82
C ILE A 96 -18.78 2.16 -7.06
N THR A 97 -19.66 3.17 -7.01
CA THR A 97 -19.88 4.10 -8.14
C THR A 97 -19.31 5.49 -7.87
N GLU A 98 -19.17 5.86 -6.59
CA GLU A 98 -18.76 7.18 -6.16
C GLU A 98 -17.25 7.42 -6.28
N ARG A 99 -16.46 6.34 -6.41
CA ARG A 99 -15.00 6.38 -6.56
C ARG A 99 -14.47 5.15 -7.29
N VAL A 100 -13.29 5.30 -7.88
CA VAL A 100 -12.54 4.24 -8.57
C VAL A 100 -11.21 3.96 -7.88
N GLY A 101 -10.62 2.77 -8.12
CA GLY A 101 -9.27 2.45 -7.67
C GLY A 101 -9.15 1.64 -6.39
N GLY A 102 -10.26 1.14 -5.83
CA GLY A 102 -10.25 0.27 -4.65
C GLY A 102 -9.68 0.96 -3.42
N ARG A 103 -8.55 0.49 -2.88
CA ARG A 103 -7.95 1.04 -1.64
C ARG A 103 -7.15 2.33 -1.83
N ILE A 104 -7.10 2.86 -3.05
CA ILE A 104 -6.53 4.19 -3.32
C ILE A 104 -7.66 5.20 -3.18
N TYR A 105 -7.56 6.05 -2.17
CA TYR A 105 -8.61 7.00 -1.86
C TYR A 105 -8.03 8.35 -1.45
N THR A 106 -8.07 9.30 -2.38
CA THR A 106 -7.86 10.73 -2.13
C THR A 106 -9.21 11.38 -1.87
N TYR A 107 -9.37 12.05 -0.72
CA TYR A 107 -10.58 12.82 -0.40
C TYR A 107 -10.31 14.32 -0.57
N TYR A 108 -11.12 15.00 -1.37
CA TYR A 108 -11.05 16.43 -1.62
C TYR A 108 -12.10 17.17 -0.78
N PHE A 109 -11.68 18.18 -0.04
CA PHE A 109 -12.57 19.06 0.74
C PHE A 109 -13.08 20.26 -0.07
N ASP A 110 -12.48 20.52 -1.22
CA ASP A 110 -12.83 21.63 -2.11
C ASP A 110 -13.00 21.18 -3.56
N ASN A 111 -13.85 21.89 -4.29
CA ASN A 111 -14.08 21.63 -5.72
C ASN A 111 -12.82 21.89 -6.57
N GLY A 112 -11.92 22.77 -6.10
CA GLY A 112 -10.66 23.08 -6.75
C GLY A 112 -9.60 21.98 -6.60
N LYS A 113 -9.88 20.92 -5.83
CA LYS A 113 -8.99 19.79 -5.56
C LYS A 113 -7.62 20.20 -4.97
N LYS A 114 -7.56 21.33 -4.27
CA LYS A 114 -6.32 21.82 -3.63
C LYS A 114 -6.19 21.34 -2.19
N LEU A 115 -7.31 21.20 -1.49
CA LEU A 115 -7.38 20.79 -0.09
C LEU A 115 -7.82 19.32 -0.04
N TYR A 116 -6.83 18.42 -0.03
CA TYR A 116 -7.08 16.99 0.00
C TYR A 116 -6.17 16.25 0.98
N GLY A 117 -6.58 15.03 1.32
CA GLY A 117 -5.75 14.09 2.07
C GLY A 117 -5.93 12.66 1.57
N GLU A 118 -4.89 11.85 1.78
CA GLU A 118 -4.87 10.45 1.39
C GLU A 118 -5.41 9.57 2.52
N LEU A 119 -6.55 8.92 2.28
CA LEU A 119 -7.17 7.95 3.18
C LEU A 119 -6.63 6.52 2.98
N GLY A 120 -6.04 6.26 1.80
CA GLY A 120 -5.43 4.98 1.43
C GLY A 120 -3.93 5.08 1.17
N ALA A 121 -3.49 4.65 -0.01
CA ALA A 121 -2.09 4.83 -0.42
C ALA A 121 -1.68 6.31 -0.42
N GLY A 122 -0.47 6.61 0.08
CA GLY A 122 0.02 7.99 0.19
C GLY A 122 1.48 8.20 -0.22
N ARG A 123 2.17 7.16 -0.69
CA ARG A 123 3.58 7.24 -1.10
C ARG A 123 3.95 6.19 -2.14
N ILE A 124 4.95 6.48 -2.96
CA ILE A 124 5.49 5.65 -4.04
C ILE A 124 7.02 5.62 -3.91
N PRO A 125 7.62 4.48 -3.54
CA PRO A 125 9.07 4.35 -3.48
C PRO A 125 9.72 4.46 -4.86
N ALA A 126 10.97 4.92 -4.91
CA ALA A 126 11.73 5.00 -6.16
C ALA A 126 11.92 3.61 -6.81
N SER A 127 12.00 2.55 -6.00
CA SER A 127 12.22 1.15 -6.41
C SER A 127 10.99 0.45 -6.98
N HIS A 128 9.79 1.04 -6.91
CA HIS A 128 8.56 0.41 -7.37
C HIS A 128 8.39 0.53 -8.89
N GLU A 129 9.25 -0.14 -9.64
CA GLU A 129 9.39 -0.03 -11.10
C GLU A 129 8.07 -0.25 -11.86
N THR A 130 7.20 -1.15 -11.40
CA THR A 130 5.90 -1.38 -12.06
C THR A 130 4.93 -0.21 -11.84
N VAL A 131 4.99 0.45 -10.68
CA VAL A 131 4.21 1.67 -10.44
C VAL A 131 4.72 2.80 -11.34
N TRP A 132 6.04 2.98 -11.41
CA TRP A 132 6.68 3.99 -12.26
C TRP A 132 6.42 3.77 -13.75
N HIS A 133 6.36 2.51 -14.21
CA HIS A 133 5.95 2.18 -15.56
C HIS A 133 4.62 2.82 -15.94
N TYR A 134 3.58 2.64 -15.10
CA TYR A 134 2.26 3.22 -15.38
C TYR A 134 2.20 4.73 -15.13
N ILE A 135 2.92 5.27 -14.15
CA ILE A 135 3.06 6.73 -13.96
C ILE A 135 3.61 7.37 -15.24
N ASN A 136 4.67 6.81 -15.80
CA ASN A 136 5.30 7.30 -17.02
C ASN A 136 4.38 7.13 -18.24
N LEU A 137 3.72 5.97 -18.37
CA LEU A 137 2.76 5.70 -19.45
C LEU A 137 1.61 6.71 -19.48
N PHE A 138 1.01 6.97 -18.31
CA PHE A 138 -0.10 7.92 -18.15
C PHE A 138 0.37 9.38 -18.00
N LYS A 139 1.68 9.63 -18.03
CA LYS A 139 2.30 10.96 -17.93
C LYS A 139 1.83 11.73 -16.68
N LEU A 140 1.78 11.04 -15.55
CA LEU A 140 1.34 11.63 -14.28
C LEU A 140 2.47 12.39 -13.62
N ASP A 141 2.18 13.61 -13.17
CA ASP A 141 3.13 14.40 -12.41
C ASP A 141 3.38 13.83 -11.02
N THR A 142 4.63 13.80 -10.59
CA THR A 142 5.10 13.31 -9.31
C THR A 142 5.98 14.34 -8.60
N LEU A 143 5.85 14.37 -7.28
CA LEU A 143 6.61 15.22 -6.39
C LEU A 143 7.31 14.35 -5.34
N PRO A 144 8.55 14.67 -4.94
CA PRO A 144 9.18 13.99 -3.82
C PRO A 144 8.40 14.28 -2.53
N ILE A 145 8.31 13.28 -1.67
CA ILE A 145 7.85 13.44 -0.29
C ILE A 145 9.08 13.76 0.55
N ILE A 146 9.01 14.87 1.28
CA ILE A 146 10.09 15.28 2.16
C ILE A 146 9.76 14.78 3.56
N SER A 147 10.40 13.67 3.91
CA SER A 147 10.13 12.91 5.12
C SER A 147 10.77 13.52 6.36
N GLU A 148 11.89 14.24 6.20
CA GLU A 148 12.66 14.80 7.32
C GLU A 148 12.08 16.14 7.80
N ASN A 149 11.63 16.15 9.04
CA ASN A 149 11.38 17.36 9.81
C ASN A 149 11.83 17.15 11.26
N SER A 150 12.99 17.70 11.62
CA SER A 150 13.55 17.64 12.97
C SER A 150 12.82 18.53 13.99
N ASN A 151 11.58 18.95 13.69
CA ASN A 151 10.78 19.78 14.58
C ASN A 151 9.38 19.20 14.83
N SER A 152 9.05 18.00 14.32
CA SER A 152 7.82 17.30 14.74
C SER A 152 7.93 16.83 16.20
N PHE A 153 6.91 16.13 16.71
CA PHE A 153 6.86 15.67 18.09
C PHE A 153 6.92 14.14 18.21
N ILE A 154 7.57 13.67 19.27
CA ILE A 154 7.37 12.34 19.83
C ILE A 154 6.73 12.55 21.21
N TYR A 155 5.59 11.92 21.45
CA TYR A 155 4.84 12.05 22.69
C TYR A 155 4.59 10.66 23.29
N VAL A 156 5.27 10.34 24.38
CA VAL A 156 5.26 9.01 24.98
C VAL A 156 5.10 9.17 26.49
N ARG A 157 4.16 8.43 27.09
CA ARG A 157 3.91 8.44 28.55
C ARG A 157 3.79 9.86 29.12
N GLU A 158 3.01 10.70 28.46
CA GLU A 158 2.77 12.11 28.80
C GLU A 158 4.01 13.04 28.70
N VAL A 159 5.13 12.55 28.20
CA VAL A 159 6.34 13.34 27.91
C VAL A 159 6.40 13.68 26.43
N ARG A 160 6.52 14.98 26.12
CA ARG A 160 6.65 15.50 24.76
C ARG A 160 8.07 15.95 24.47
N VAL A 161 8.65 15.44 23.39
CA VAL A 161 9.94 15.90 22.87
C VAL A 161 9.84 16.31 21.41
N ARG A 162 10.73 17.20 20.97
CA ARG A 162 10.93 17.42 19.53
C ARG A 162 11.65 16.21 18.94
N ALA A 163 11.16 15.71 17.81
CA ALA A 163 11.84 14.68 17.05
C ALA A 163 13.14 15.28 16.51
N ASP A 164 14.29 14.72 16.88
CA ASP A 164 15.58 15.12 16.34
C ASP A 164 16.23 13.94 15.60
N ASN A 165 16.95 14.22 14.53
CA ASN A 165 17.53 13.20 13.68
C ASN A 165 18.53 12.30 14.45
N LYS A 166 19.13 12.80 15.52
CA LYS A 166 20.12 12.06 16.33
C LYS A 166 19.49 11.34 17.54
N GLY A 167 18.16 11.32 17.64
CA GLY A 167 17.42 10.71 18.74
C GLY A 167 17.80 11.20 20.15
N GLN A 168 18.47 12.36 20.27
CA GLN A 168 19.02 12.87 21.53
C GLN A 168 17.92 13.24 22.51
N ASN A 169 16.85 13.87 22.05
CA ASN A 169 15.75 14.26 22.91
C ASN A 169 15.02 13.02 23.46
N VAL A 170 14.85 11.99 22.62
CA VAL A 170 14.30 10.69 23.04
C VAL A 170 15.21 10.06 24.09
N ARG A 171 16.51 10.03 23.85
CA ARG A 171 17.48 9.50 24.82
C ARG A 171 17.43 10.24 26.15
N HIS A 172 17.36 11.56 26.16
CA HIS A 172 17.42 12.34 27.40
C HIS A 172 16.12 12.34 28.19
N GLN A 173 14.95 12.28 27.54
CA GLN A 173 13.66 12.49 28.21
C GLN A 173 12.70 11.30 28.13
N ILE A 174 12.84 10.43 27.12
CA ILE A 174 11.97 9.26 26.95
C ILE A 174 12.63 7.99 27.52
N TYR A 175 13.94 7.77 27.31
CA TYR A 175 14.62 6.58 27.86
C TYR A 175 14.46 6.42 29.37
N PRO A 176 14.55 7.50 30.20
CA PRO A 176 14.36 7.36 31.64
C PRO A 176 12.99 6.83 32.07
N LEU A 177 12.02 6.78 31.15
CA LEU A 177 10.69 6.22 31.39
C LEU A 177 10.68 4.69 31.27
N PHE A 178 11.76 4.06 30.82
CA PHE A 178 11.89 2.62 30.58
C PHE A 178 13.09 2.07 31.34
N ASN A 179 13.02 0.81 31.78
CA ASN A 179 14.11 0.16 32.51
C ASN A 179 15.12 -0.50 31.54
N LEU A 180 15.79 0.34 30.74
CA LEU A 180 16.77 -0.10 29.74
C LEU A 180 18.06 -0.61 30.40
N THR A 181 18.71 -1.58 29.77
CA THR A 181 20.06 -2.00 30.15
C THR A 181 21.08 -0.89 29.91
N VAL A 182 22.30 -1.04 30.46
CA VAL A 182 23.39 -0.07 30.25
C VAL A 182 23.76 0.03 28.77
N GLU A 183 23.79 -1.09 28.05
CA GLU A 183 24.08 -1.13 26.62
C GLU A 183 22.99 -0.41 25.82
N GLU A 184 21.72 -0.71 26.08
CA GLU A 184 20.59 -0.09 25.38
C GLU A 184 20.47 1.40 25.66
N THR A 185 20.74 1.83 26.90
CA THR A 185 20.79 3.24 27.27
C THR A 185 21.89 3.98 26.52
N ASN A 186 22.98 3.29 26.16
CA ASN A 186 24.11 3.84 25.46
C ASN A 186 23.97 3.86 23.93
N THR A 187 23.06 3.06 23.38
CA THR A 187 22.73 3.05 21.95
C THR A 187 21.63 4.05 21.63
N GLN A 188 21.62 4.64 20.43
CA GLN A 188 20.51 5.51 20.01
C GLN A 188 19.30 4.66 19.57
N TRP A 189 18.08 5.16 19.77
CA TRP A 189 16.88 4.35 19.51
C TRP A 189 16.74 3.89 18.06
N PRO A 190 17.07 4.72 17.04
CA PRO A 190 16.97 4.26 15.66
C PRO A 190 17.98 3.14 15.39
N GLU A 191 19.15 3.22 16.03
CA GLU A 191 20.20 2.21 15.94
C GLU A 191 19.79 0.89 16.60
N LEU A 192 19.08 0.92 17.73
CA LEU A 192 18.55 -0.29 18.37
C LEU A 192 17.66 -1.11 17.42
N TYR A 193 16.79 -0.43 16.66
CA TYR A 193 15.93 -1.12 15.67
C TYR A 193 16.72 -1.53 14.42
N ASP A 194 17.55 -0.64 13.89
CA ASP A 194 18.35 -0.91 12.69
C ASP A 194 19.30 -2.09 12.86
N GLN A 195 19.87 -2.26 14.05
CA GLN A 195 20.77 -3.38 14.32
C GLN A 195 20.04 -4.72 14.21
N VAL A 196 18.77 -4.82 14.61
CA VAL A 196 17.95 -6.03 14.42
C VAL A 196 17.78 -6.30 12.93
N THR A 197 17.37 -5.28 12.16
CA THR A 197 17.20 -5.39 10.70
C THR A 197 18.49 -5.76 10.00
N LYS A 198 19.61 -5.12 10.33
CA LYS A 198 20.94 -5.45 9.77
C LYS A 198 21.37 -6.86 10.16
N HIS A 199 21.15 -7.28 11.41
CA HIS A 199 21.49 -8.61 11.87
C HIS A 199 20.81 -9.70 11.03
N TYR A 200 19.52 -9.56 10.74
CA TYR A 200 18.82 -10.59 9.97
C TYR A 200 18.96 -10.41 8.46
N LEU A 201 18.93 -9.19 7.94
CA LEU A 201 18.97 -8.94 6.50
C LEU A 201 20.40 -9.04 5.95
N SER A 202 21.37 -8.38 6.57
CA SER A 202 22.75 -8.30 6.03
C SER A 202 23.50 -9.64 6.14
N ASN A 203 23.11 -10.50 7.08
CA ASN A 203 23.69 -11.85 7.22
C ASN A 203 23.16 -12.86 6.18
N LEU A 204 22.10 -12.52 5.44
CA LEU A 204 21.63 -13.35 4.33
C LEU A 204 22.45 -13.06 3.07
N PRO A 205 22.89 -14.10 2.32
CA PRO A 205 23.55 -13.88 1.04
C PRO A 205 22.55 -13.28 0.02
N PRO A 206 23.03 -12.52 -0.98
CA PRO A 206 22.17 -11.85 -1.97
C PRO A 206 21.15 -12.80 -2.66
N GLU A 207 21.57 -14.04 -2.94
CA GLU A 207 20.73 -15.08 -3.56
C GLU A 207 19.54 -15.53 -2.68
N VAL A 208 19.66 -15.35 -1.36
CA VAL A 208 18.55 -15.59 -0.43
C VAL A 208 17.75 -14.32 -0.21
N ARG A 209 18.40 -13.16 -0.08
CA ARG A 209 17.70 -11.88 0.08
C ARG A 209 16.73 -11.60 -1.06
N LYS A 210 17.10 -11.89 -2.31
CA LYS A 210 16.21 -11.67 -3.46
C LYS A 210 14.89 -12.46 -3.36
N GLN A 211 14.86 -13.57 -2.62
CA GLN A 211 13.64 -14.35 -2.40
C GLN A 211 12.59 -13.58 -1.57
N LEU A 212 12.98 -12.52 -0.84
CA LEU A 212 12.04 -11.59 -0.20
C LEU A 212 11.11 -10.88 -1.20
N LEU A 213 11.50 -10.83 -2.48
CA LEU A 213 10.70 -10.24 -3.55
C LEU A 213 10.15 -11.28 -4.54
N MET A 214 10.22 -12.57 -4.18
CA MET A 214 9.75 -13.66 -5.04
C MET A 214 8.56 -14.39 -4.40
N THR A 215 7.67 -14.92 -5.23
CA THR A 215 6.65 -15.87 -4.81
C THR A 215 7.11 -17.28 -5.17
N LEU A 216 7.55 -18.04 -4.17
CA LEU A 216 8.13 -19.38 -4.36
C LEU A 216 7.33 -20.47 -3.65
N PRO A 217 7.26 -21.69 -4.21
CA PRO A 217 6.67 -22.84 -3.52
C PRO A 217 7.47 -23.28 -2.29
N ARG A 218 8.77 -22.95 -2.25
CA ARG A 218 9.67 -23.22 -1.14
C ARG A 218 10.78 -22.16 -1.10
N TYR A 219 11.13 -21.70 0.09
CA TYR A 219 12.18 -20.70 0.29
C TYR A 219 13.45 -21.36 0.83
N ASP A 220 14.55 -20.61 0.84
CA ASP A 220 15.73 -21.01 1.59
C ASP A 220 15.40 -21.11 3.09
N TYR A 221 15.91 -22.15 3.76
CA TYR A 221 15.60 -22.44 5.17
C TYR A 221 15.92 -21.27 6.11
N ARG A 222 16.91 -20.42 5.76
CA ARG A 222 17.26 -19.22 6.54
C ARG A 222 16.14 -18.18 6.48
N LEU A 223 15.46 -18.05 5.35
CA LEU A 223 14.32 -17.16 5.21
C LEU A 223 13.05 -17.79 5.78
N GLU A 224 12.85 -19.11 5.64
CA GLU A 224 11.74 -19.83 6.29
C GLU A 224 11.73 -19.61 7.81
N ALA A 225 12.91 -19.64 8.46
CA ALA A 225 13.03 -19.34 9.88
C ALA A 225 12.53 -17.94 10.26
N LEU A 226 12.76 -16.93 9.39
CA LEU A 226 12.27 -15.56 9.60
C LEU A 226 10.78 -15.40 9.26
N GLN A 227 10.24 -16.28 8.42
CA GLN A 227 8.81 -16.32 8.13
C GLN A 227 8.01 -16.85 9.32
N ASP A 228 8.60 -17.74 10.12
CA ASP A 228 7.95 -18.42 11.25
C ASP A 228 8.04 -17.67 12.60
N ILE A 229 8.74 -16.53 12.65
CA ILE A 229 8.81 -15.68 13.84
C ILE A 229 8.17 -14.31 13.63
N SER A 230 7.69 -13.71 14.70
CA SER A 230 7.14 -12.36 14.68
C SER A 230 8.22 -11.28 14.79
N ILE A 231 7.87 -10.02 14.47
CA ILE A 231 8.77 -8.86 14.67
C ILE A 231 9.23 -8.77 16.13
N ARG A 232 8.31 -8.99 17.08
CA ARG A 232 8.62 -9.05 18.53
C ARG A 232 9.65 -10.12 18.83
N GLN A 233 9.43 -11.34 18.34
CA GLN A 233 10.34 -12.46 18.58
C GLN A 233 11.71 -12.20 17.96
N ALA A 234 11.78 -11.61 16.76
CA ALA A 234 13.05 -11.26 16.12
C ALA A 234 13.86 -10.27 16.97
N MET A 235 13.24 -9.22 17.51
CA MET A 235 13.88 -8.26 18.41
C MET A 235 14.37 -8.89 19.72
N GLN A 236 13.55 -9.77 20.32
CA GLN A 236 13.91 -10.48 21.55
C GLN A 236 15.04 -11.50 21.33
N GLN A 237 15.01 -12.23 20.22
CA GLN A 237 16.06 -13.19 19.84
C GLN A 237 17.38 -12.51 19.49
N TYR A 238 17.33 -11.27 18.96
CA TYR A 238 18.53 -10.44 18.79
C TYR A 238 19.16 -10.04 20.13
N GLY A 239 18.34 -9.93 21.19
CA GLY A 239 18.80 -9.64 22.56
C GLY A 239 18.24 -8.34 23.15
N LEU A 240 17.30 -7.66 22.49
CA LEU A 240 16.66 -6.49 23.08
C LEU A 240 15.80 -6.87 24.29
N SER A 241 15.93 -6.10 25.36
CA SER A 241 15.08 -6.21 26.55
C SER A 241 13.63 -5.87 26.22
N LEU A 242 12.70 -6.35 27.06
CA LEU A 242 11.29 -6.03 26.91
C LEU A 242 11.05 -4.51 26.96
N ASP A 243 11.79 -3.80 27.81
CA ASP A 243 11.70 -2.33 27.94
C ASP A 243 12.25 -1.61 26.70
N ALA A 244 13.30 -2.11 26.05
CA ALA A 244 13.78 -1.57 24.78
C ALA A 244 12.75 -1.78 23.66
N VAL A 245 12.15 -2.98 23.58
CA VAL A 245 11.06 -3.24 22.62
C VAL A 245 9.90 -2.30 22.85
N ASN A 246 9.45 -2.15 24.11
CA ASN A 246 8.36 -1.23 24.45
C ASN A 246 8.70 0.22 24.08
N MET A 247 9.91 0.68 24.41
CA MET A 247 10.38 2.03 24.06
C MET A 247 10.36 2.26 22.55
N ILE A 248 10.95 1.36 21.76
CA ILE A 248 10.96 1.41 20.29
C ILE A 248 9.52 1.51 19.77
N THR A 249 8.63 0.68 20.28
CA THR A 249 7.24 0.65 19.80
C THR A 249 6.43 1.87 20.21
N SER A 250 6.79 2.55 21.31
CA SER A 250 6.18 3.82 21.69
C SER A 250 6.67 4.99 20.82
N VAL A 251 7.95 5.01 20.43
CA VAL A 251 8.51 6.06 19.57
C VAL A 251 8.24 5.80 18.08
N MET A 252 7.99 4.54 17.71
CA MET A 252 7.64 4.06 16.37
C MET A 252 6.35 3.19 16.45
N PRO A 253 5.18 3.80 16.66
CA PRO A 253 3.93 3.07 16.88
C PRO A 253 3.50 2.17 15.71
N THR A 254 4.02 2.39 14.50
CA THR A 254 3.78 1.50 13.35
C THR A 254 4.45 0.14 13.49
N VAL A 255 5.65 0.08 14.08
CA VAL A 255 6.28 -1.20 14.45
C VAL A 255 5.48 -1.84 15.58
N GLY A 256 5.06 -1.03 16.57
CA GLY A 256 4.18 -1.46 17.66
C GLY A 256 2.90 -2.15 17.18
N ALA A 257 2.23 -1.56 16.20
CA ALA A 257 0.99 -2.07 15.62
C ALA A 257 1.14 -3.38 14.83
N LEU A 258 2.37 -3.78 14.49
CA LEU A 258 2.69 -4.95 13.64
C LEU A 258 3.56 -5.98 14.37
N LEU A 259 3.75 -5.85 15.68
CA LEU A 259 4.71 -6.65 16.46
C LEU A 259 4.53 -8.17 16.33
N ASP A 260 3.29 -8.62 16.17
CA ASP A 260 2.95 -10.04 16.14
C ASP A 260 2.86 -10.60 14.72
N ASN A 261 3.08 -9.76 13.70
CA ASN A 261 3.18 -10.17 12.31
C ASN A 261 4.55 -10.77 12.00
N SER A 262 4.63 -11.54 10.91
CA SER A 262 5.85 -12.20 10.44
C SER A 262 6.97 -11.19 10.20
N TYR A 263 8.16 -11.49 10.69
CA TYR A 263 9.31 -10.62 10.50
C TYR A 263 9.77 -10.57 9.04
N ALA A 264 9.65 -11.68 8.31
CA ALA A 264 9.93 -11.69 6.87
C ALA A 264 9.06 -10.70 6.08
N ALA A 265 7.81 -10.46 6.50
CA ALA A 265 6.92 -9.49 5.84
C ALA A 265 7.41 -8.04 6.02
N GLU A 266 7.99 -7.69 7.19
CA GLU A 266 8.64 -6.40 7.40
C GLU A 266 9.89 -6.27 6.52
N LEU A 267 10.70 -7.33 6.44
CA LEU A 267 11.92 -7.34 5.63
C LEU A 267 11.66 -7.13 4.12
N HIS A 268 10.46 -7.39 3.60
CA HIS A 268 10.13 -7.09 2.20
C HIS A 268 10.26 -5.60 1.86
N SER A 269 9.86 -4.71 2.78
CA SER A 269 9.91 -3.26 2.56
C SER A 269 11.30 -2.70 2.87
N GLU A 270 11.99 -3.27 3.87
CA GLU A 270 13.37 -2.91 4.20
C GLU A 270 14.33 -3.33 3.09
N TYR A 271 14.17 -4.53 2.52
CA TYR A 271 15.02 -5.02 1.43
C TYR A 271 14.95 -4.13 0.18
N SER A 272 13.77 -3.66 -0.23
CA SER A 272 13.64 -2.75 -1.38
C SER A 272 13.72 -1.26 -1.03
N LEU A 273 14.07 -0.92 0.22
CA LEU A 273 14.22 0.45 0.73
C LEU A 273 12.98 1.32 0.50
N ASP A 274 11.78 0.76 0.73
CA ASP A 274 10.52 1.40 0.34
C ASP A 274 10.25 2.73 1.06
N TYR A 275 10.86 2.94 2.22
CA TYR A 275 10.66 4.16 3.00
C TYR A 275 11.70 5.24 2.70
N MET A 276 12.70 4.93 1.86
CA MET A 276 13.73 5.86 1.41
C MET A 276 13.29 6.60 0.16
N ASN A 277 13.47 7.92 0.16
CA ASN A 277 13.24 8.79 -0.99
C ASN A 277 11.86 8.59 -1.70
N PRO A 278 10.73 8.57 -0.98
CA PRO A 278 9.44 8.32 -1.59
C PRO A 278 8.90 9.52 -2.37
N TYR A 279 7.97 9.23 -3.27
CA TYR A 279 7.26 10.18 -4.12
C TYR A 279 5.75 10.12 -3.87
N ARG A 280 5.04 11.13 -4.37
CA ARG A 280 3.57 11.16 -4.47
C ARG A 280 3.14 11.66 -5.84
N ILE A 281 1.93 11.33 -6.24
CA ILE A 281 1.31 11.89 -7.44
C ILE A 281 0.77 13.30 -7.11
N SER A 282 1.08 14.27 -7.96
CA SER A 282 0.57 15.63 -7.83
C SER A 282 -0.95 15.65 -7.95
N GLY A 283 -1.61 16.41 -7.08
CA GLY A 283 -3.07 16.49 -7.03
C GLY A 283 -3.78 15.26 -6.46
N GLY A 284 -3.06 14.23 -6.00
CA GLY A 284 -3.64 13.08 -5.30
C GLY A 284 -3.33 11.73 -5.93
N MET A 285 -3.14 10.71 -5.09
CA MET A 285 -2.87 9.34 -5.51
C MET A 285 -3.98 8.71 -6.36
N LEU A 286 -5.23 9.19 -6.22
CA LEU A 286 -6.38 8.80 -7.05
C LEU A 286 -6.16 9.01 -8.55
N ASN A 287 -5.27 9.91 -8.96
CA ASN A 287 -5.05 10.20 -10.38
C ASN A 287 -4.51 9.00 -11.17
N LEU A 288 -3.81 8.05 -10.53
CA LEU A 288 -3.37 6.82 -11.18
C LEU A 288 -4.53 5.88 -11.57
N PRO A 289 -5.38 5.41 -10.64
CA PRO A 289 -6.53 4.60 -11.03
C PRO A 289 -7.52 5.35 -11.91
N LEU A 290 -7.63 6.69 -11.78
CA LEU A 290 -8.46 7.48 -12.69
C LEU A 290 -7.93 7.46 -14.13
N ALA A 291 -6.61 7.52 -14.33
CA ALA A 291 -6.00 7.41 -15.65
C ALA A 291 -6.27 6.04 -16.30
N PHE A 292 -6.16 4.96 -15.52
CA PHE A 292 -6.58 3.63 -15.96
C PHE A 292 -8.05 3.60 -16.36
N TYR A 293 -8.94 4.06 -15.48
CA TYR A 293 -10.38 4.08 -15.75
C TYR A 293 -10.67 4.85 -17.05
N ASN A 294 -10.14 6.06 -17.22
CA ASN A 294 -10.33 6.87 -18.41
C ASN A 294 -9.83 6.18 -19.68
N SER A 295 -8.66 5.54 -19.63
CA SER A 295 -8.12 4.77 -20.76
C SER A 295 -9.01 3.57 -21.10
N LEU A 296 -9.44 2.81 -20.08
CA LEU A 296 -10.27 1.62 -20.23
C LEU A 296 -11.70 1.96 -20.70
N THR A 297 -12.26 3.10 -20.35
CA THR A 297 -13.60 3.50 -20.79
C THR A 297 -13.58 4.40 -22.04
N SER A 298 -12.40 4.81 -22.51
CA SER A 298 -12.29 5.62 -23.72
C SER A 298 -12.62 4.78 -24.96
N PRO A 299 -13.37 5.35 -25.92
CA PRO A 299 -13.54 4.73 -27.22
C PRO A 299 -12.23 4.74 -28.03
N ASN A 300 -11.35 5.73 -27.83
CA ASN A 300 -10.08 5.88 -28.56
C ASN A 300 -8.94 6.20 -27.57
N PRO A 301 -8.45 5.21 -26.81
CA PRO A 301 -7.39 5.42 -25.83
C PRO A 301 -6.02 5.66 -26.49
N SER A 302 -5.26 6.62 -25.97
CA SER A 302 -3.94 6.98 -26.52
C SER A 302 -2.80 6.10 -25.99
N GLU A 303 -3.08 5.32 -24.95
CA GLU A 303 -2.09 4.60 -24.14
C GLU A 303 -1.74 3.21 -24.71
N TYR A 304 -2.24 2.87 -25.91
CA TYR A 304 -1.99 1.62 -26.63
C TYR A 304 -1.21 1.87 -27.93
N PRO A 305 0.04 2.38 -27.85
CA PRO A 305 0.80 2.76 -29.04
C PRO A 305 1.07 1.54 -29.93
N GLY A 306 0.89 1.71 -31.24
CA GLY A 306 1.19 0.68 -32.24
C GLY A 306 0.16 -0.44 -32.35
N ILE A 307 -0.95 -0.39 -31.60
CA ILE A 307 -2.05 -1.35 -31.71
C ILE A 307 -3.20 -0.72 -32.50
N PRO A 308 -3.62 -1.31 -33.64
CA PRO A 308 -4.79 -0.84 -34.37
C PRO A 308 -6.06 -0.87 -33.51
N GLN A 309 -6.91 0.15 -33.64
CA GLN A 309 -8.12 0.29 -32.83
C GLN A 309 -9.08 -0.91 -32.97
N ASP A 310 -9.14 -1.52 -34.16
CA ASP A 310 -9.95 -2.70 -34.42
C ASP A 310 -9.35 -3.98 -33.83
N ALA A 311 -8.06 -3.99 -33.48
CA ALA A 311 -7.40 -5.10 -32.80
C ALA A 311 -7.54 -5.02 -31.26
N LEU A 312 -7.82 -3.84 -30.71
CA LEU A 312 -8.05 -3.67 -29.29
C LEU A 312 -9.34 -4.36 -28.82
N GLY A 313 -9.26 -4.92 -27.61
CA GLY A 313 -10.40 -5.53 -26.93
C GLY A 313 -11.43 -4.50 -26.46
N SER A 314 -12.62 -5.00 -26.14
CA SER A 314 -13.69 -4.22 -25.49
C SER A 314 -13.56 -4.26 -23.97
N VAL A 315 -13.97 -3.18 -23.31
CA VAL A 315 -14.08 -3.13 -21.86
C VAL A 315 -15.46 -2.61 -21.48
N ASN A 316 -16.22 -3.45 -20.79
CA ASN A 316 -17.50 -3.13 -20.18
C ASN A 316 -17.32 -2.90 -18.68
N TRP A 317 -17.32 -1.64 -18.25
CA TRP A 317 -17.20 -1.28 -16.84
C TRP A 317 -18.56 -1.30 -16.14
N LYS A 318 -18.79 -2.31 -15.30
CA LYS A 318 -20.00 -2.48 -14.49
C LYS A 318 -19.82 -1.91 -13.08
N GLY A 319 -19.85 -0.58 -13.00
CA GLY A 319 -19.93 0.12 -11.71
C GLY A 319 -21.29 -0.07 -11.02
N GLY A 320 -21.28 -0.26 -9.71
CA GLY A 320 -22.48 -0.53 -8.92
C GLY A 320 -22.95 -1.99 -8.97
N PHE A 321 -22.08 -2.92 -9.37
CA PHE A 321 -22.39 -4.35 -9.39
C PHE A 321 -21.44 -5.14 -8.50
N ILE A 322 -22.01 -5.90 -7.57
CA ILE A 322 -21.27 -6.78 -6.68
C ILE A 322 -21.35 -8.22 -7.18
N VAL A 323 -20.19 -8.87 -7.26
CA VAL A 323 -20.11 -10.32 -7.49
C VAL A 323 -20.35 -11.03 -6.16
N THR A 324 -21.26 -12.01 -6.18
CA THR A 324 -21.67 -12.79 -5.00
C THR A 324 -21.34 -14.27 -5.14
N GLY A 325 -20.84 -14.72 -6.29
CA GLY A 325 -20.35 -16.09 -6.43
C GLY A 325 -19.62 -16.41 -7.74
N ILE A 326 -18.82 -17.47 -7.71
CA ILE A 326 -18.00 -17.99 -8.81
C ILE A 326 -18.27 -19.49 -8.98
N PHE A 327 -18.78 -19.88 -10.14
CA PHE A 327 -19.27 -21.23 -10.39
C PHE A 327 -18.59 -21.84 -11.62
N LYS A 328 -18.35 -23.15 -11.59
CA LYS A 328 -18.06 -23.87 -12.84
C LYS A 328 -19.34 -23.86 -13.68
N SER A 329 -19.26 -23.34 -14.90
CA SER A 329 -20.44 -23.24 -15.76
C SER A 329 -20.93 -24.62 -16.22
N ALA A 330 -22.23 -24.73 -16.49
CA ALA A 330 -22.80 -25.87 -17.22
C ALA A 330 -22.29 -25.91 -18.68
N SER A 331 -21.94 -24.75 -19.25
CA SER A 331 -21.26 -24.65 -20.53
C SER A 331 -19.85 -25.19 -20.42
N ASN A 332 -19.50 -26.19 -21.24
CA ASN A 332 -18.18 -26.81 -21.17
C ASN A 332 -17.06 -25.77 -21.37
N GLY A 333 -16.09 -25.77 -20.46
CA GLY A 333 -14.94 -24.87 -20.51
C GLY A 333 -15.24 -23.40 -20.20
N LYS A 334 -16.30 -23.09 -19.44
CA LYS A 334 -16.60 -21.73 -18.98
C LYS A 334 -16.75 -21.63 -17.48
N VAL A 335 -16.70 -20.40 -16.97
CA VAL A 335 -16.93 -20.04 -15.57
C VAL A 335 -18.10 -19.07 -15.52
N ALA A 336 -19.09 -19.37 -14.68
CA ALA A 336 -20.23 -18.49 -14.45
C ALA A 336 -19.96 -17.59 -13.24
N ILE A 337 -20.20 -16.28 -13.38
CA ILE A 337 -20.19 -15.32 -12.28
C ILE A 337 -21.65 -15.01 -11.93
N ARG A 338 -21.99 -15.07 -10.64
CA ARG A 338 -23.23 -14.51 -10.10
C ARG A 338 -22.95 -13.12 -9.55
N TYR A 339 -23.72 -12.13 -9.98
CA TYR A 339 -23.59 -10.75 -9.53
C TYR A 339 -24.95 -10.06 -9.48
N MET A 340 -25.05 -8.99 -8.72
CA MET A 340 -26.28 -8.19 -8.60
C MET A 340 -25.94 -6.70 -8.57
N ARG A 341 -26.93 -5.86 -8.89
CA ARG A 341 -26.79 -4.42 -8.71
C ARG A 341 -26.84 -4.10 -7.22
N THR A 342 -25.97 -3.23 -6.73
CA THR A 342 -25.92 -2.88 -5.29
C THR A 342 -27.20 -2.21 -4.79
N THR A 343 -28.03 -1.68 -5.70
CA THR A 343 -29.33 -1.06 -5.39
C THR A 343 -30.53 -1.98 -5.60
N VAL A 344 -30.37 -3.15 -6.23
CA VAL A 344 -31.47 -4.07 -6.57
C VAL A 344 -31.03 -5.52 -6.34
N PRO A 345 -31.69 -6.29 -5.45
CA PRO A 345 -31.30 -7.64 -5.11
C PRO A 345 -31.83 -8.65 -6.14
N GLU A 346 -31.36 -8.55 -7.38
CA GLU A 346 -31.65 -9.50 -8.46
C GLU A 346 -30.36 -10.17 -8.92
N ASP A 347 -30.31 -11.49 -8.81
CA ASP A 347 -29.16 -12.29 -9.24
C ASP A 347 -29.10 -12.37 -10.77
N ILE A 348 -27.95 -12.00 -11.32
CA ILE A 348 -27.61 -12.13 -12.73
C ILE A 348 -26.45 -13.12 -12.84
N PHE A 349 -26.58 -14.06 -13.77
CA PHE A 349 -25.52 -15.02 -14.10
C PHE A 349 -24.96 -14.73 -15.48
N GLU A 350 -23.63 -14.71 -15.60
CA GLU A 350 -22.96 -14.52 -16.88
C GLU A 350 -21.76 -15.45 -17.02
N ASP A 351 -21.64 -16.07 -18.19
CA ASP A 351 -20.59 -17.02 -18.54
C ASP A 351 -19.39 -16.32 -19.18
N PHE A 352 -18.20 -16.63 -18.67
CA PHE A 352 -16.91 -16.15 -19.16
C PHE A 352 -15.99 -17.32 -19.52
N ASP A 353 -15.09 -17.13 -20.48
CA ASP A 353 -14.05 -18.12 -20.80
C ASP A 353 -12.98 -18.17 -19.71
N TYR A 354 -12.68 -17.00 -19.13
CA TYR A 354 -11.76 -16.80 -18.01
C TYR A 354 -12.33 -15.80 -17.01
N VAL A 355 -11.97 -15.98 -15.74
CA VAL A 355 -12.29 -15.05 -14.66
C VAL A 355 -10.99 -14.67 -13.93
N LEU A 356 -10.82 -13.38 -13.66
CA LEU A 356 -9.78 -12.87 -12.78
C LEU A 356 -10.43 -12.36 -11.49
N CYS A 357 -10.12 -12.98 -10.37
CA CYS A 357 -10.44 -12.47 -9.06
C CYS A 357 -9.37 -11.48 -8.60
N ALA A 358 -9.67 -10.18 -8.68
CA ALA A 358 -8.81 -9.10 -8.19
C ALA A 358 -9.30 -8.51 -6.86
N ALA A 359 -10.35 -9.10 -6.28
CA ALA A 359 -10.89 -8.77 -4.96
C ALA A 359 -9.99 -9.36 -3.85
N PRO A 360 -9.83 -8.65 -2.71
CA PRO A 360 -9.08 -9.20 -1.58
C PRO A 360 -9.83 -10.38 -0.95
N TYR A 361 -9.11 -11.27 -0.27
CA TYR A 361 -9.72 -12.49 0.31
C TYR A 361 -10.85 -12.22 1.32
N PRO A 362 -10.82 -11.20 2.18
CA PRO A 362 -11.96 -10.84 3.01
C PRO A 362 -13.27 -10.64 2.23
N THR A 363 -13.22 -10.09 1.01
CA THR A 363 -14.37 -9.95 0.11
C THR A 363 -14.78 -11.26 -0.54
N LEU A 364 -13.82 -12.18 -0.77
CA LEU A 364 -14.08 -13.49 -1.37
C LEU A 364 -14.64 -14.51 -0.38
N ARG A 365 -14.30 -14.41 0.92
CA ARG A 365 -14.79 -15.31 1.99
C ARG A 365 -16.32 -15.51 2.02
N PRO A 366 -17.16 -14.47 1.88
CA PRO A 366 -18.61 -14.64 1.87
C PRO A 366 -19.20 -15.02 0.50
N MET A 367 -18.40 -15.12 -0.57
CA MET A 367 -18.93 -15.47 -1.90
C MET A 367 -19.23 -16.97 -2.00
N ASP A 368 -20.29 -17.32 -2.73
CA ASP A 368 -20.58 -18.71 -3.05
C ASP A 368 -19.61 -19.22 -4.12
N ILE A 369 -18.92 -20.32 -3.83
CA ILE A 369 -17.97 -20.95 -4.77
C ILE A 369 -18.38 -22.40 -4.96
N SER A 370 -18.73 -22.78 -6.18
CA SER A 370 -19.18 -24.14 -6.48
C SER A 370 -18.71 -24.67 -7.86
N PRO A 371 -18.04 -25.83 -7.92
CA PRO A 371 -17.50 -26.58 -6.77
C PRO A 371 -16.45 -25.73 -6.04
N VAL A 372 -16.24 -25.95 -4.74
CA VAL A 372 -15.20 -25.22 -4.01
C VAL A 372 -13.83 -25.40 -4.69
N PHE A 373 -12.97 -24.37 -4.60
CA PHE A 373 -11.59 -24.45 -5.06
C PHE A 373 -10.80 -25.53 -4.31
N THR A 374 -9.55 -25.76 -4.73
CA THR A 374 -8.68 -26.72 -4.03
C THR A 374 -8.63 -26.46 -2.51
N PRO A 375 -8.47 -27.51 -1.66
CA PRO A 375 -8.44 -27.33 -0.22
C PRO A 375 -7.41 -26.29 0.25
N ARG A 376 -6.22 -26.25 -0.37
CA ARG A 376 -5.19 -25.26 -0.06
C ARG A 376 -5.62 -23.84 -0.42
N LYS A 377 -6.27 -23.62 -1.57
CA LYS A 377 -6.80 -22.31 -1.95
C LYS A 377 -7.90 -21.86 -0.99
N MET A 378 -8.85 -22.74 -0.65
CA MET A 378 -9.91 -22.42 0.30
C MET A 378 -9.36 -22.12 1.70
N GLN A 379 -8.30 -22.81 2.11
CA GLN A 379 -7.59 -22.49 3.35
C GLN A 379 -6.95 -21.10 3.30
N ALA A 380 -6.27 -20.75 2.20
CA ALA A 380 -5.67 -19.43 2.02
C ALA A 380 -6.73 -18.31 2.07
N ILE A 381 -7.85 -18.46 1.33
CA ILE A 381 -8.97 -17.50 1.35
C ILE A 381 -9.49 -17.28 2.78
N LYS A 382 -9.60 -18.37 3.55
CA LYS A 382 -10.07 -18.32 4.93
C LYS A 382 -9.06 -17.69 5.90
N GLN A 383 -7.78 -17.99 5.78
CA GLN A 383 -6.79 -17.76 6.85
C GLN A 383 -5.82 -16.61 6.60
N VAL A 384 -5.52 -16.23 5.35
CA VAL A 384 -4.58 -15.13 5.08
C VAL A 384 -5.02 -13.87 5.82
N TYR A 385 -4.12 -13.36 6.65
CA TYR A 385 -4.43 -12.28 7.57
C TYR A 385 -4.43 -10.92 6.86
N TYR A 386 -5.40 -10.08 7.24
CA TYR A 386 -5.49 -8.70 6.79
C TYR A 386 -5.49 -7.80 8.01
N GLN A 387 -4.64 -6.78 7.95
CA GLN A 387 -4.54 -5.78 9.00
C GLN A 387 -5.62 -4.73 8.82
N ASP A 388 -6.14 -4.20 9.93
CA ASP A 388 -7.00 -3.01 9.88
C ASP A 388 -6.15 -1.73 9.89
N ALA A 389 -6.71 -0.67 9.32
CA ALA A 389 -6.13 0.65 9.41
C ALA A 389 -7.21 1.72 9.33
N GLN A 390 -7.02 2.79 10.09
CA GLN A 390 -7.93 3.92 10.11
C GLN A 390 -7.17 5.22 9.94
N ARG A 391 -7.75 6.12 9.14
CA ARG A 391 -7.25 7.48 8.96
C ARG A 391 -8.35 8.49 9.17
N THR A 392 -8.01 9.58 9.84
CA THR A 392 -8.86 10.76 9.97
C THR A 392 -8.15 12.00 9.47
N LEU A 393 -8.78 12.69 8.51
CA LEU A 393 -8.38 13.98 8.00
C LEU A 393 -9.10 15.07 8.77
N PHE A 394 -8.39 16.13 9.17
CA PHE A 394 -8.96 17.40 9.60
C PHE A 394 -8.67 18.45 8.53
N LEU A 395 -9.73 19.07 8.01
CA LEU A 395 -9.61 20.34 7.31
C LEU A 395 -9.48 21.44 8.37
N CYS A 396 -8.35 22.14 8.36
CA CYS A 396 -8.08 23.26 9.24
C CYS A 396 -8.15 24.58 8.45
N ARG A 397 -8.75 25.61 9.06
CA ARG A 397 -8.80 26.99 8.54
C ARG A 397 -7.43 27.65 8.54
N GLU A 398 -6.59 27.24 9.49
CA GLU A 398 -5.22 27.70 9.66
C GLU A 398 -4.31 26.51 9.99
N ARG A 399 -3.06 26.58 9.57
CA ARG A 399 -2.02 25.58 9.79
C ARG A 399 -1.33 25.83 11.13
N PHE A 400 -2.03 25.51 12.23
CA PHE A 400 -1.51 25.71 13.58
C PHE A 400 -0.13 25.06 13.80
N TRP A 401 0.16 23.95 13.11
CA TRP A 401 1.43 23.24 13.18
C TRP A 401 2.61 24.06 12.59
N GLU A 402 2.37 24.90 11.58
CA GLU A 402 3.42 25.77 11.01
C GLU A 402 3.81 26.89 11.96
N ARG A 403 2.88 27.36 12.81
CA ARG A 403 3.20 28.30 13.91
C ARG A 403 4.10 27.66 14.97
N LEU A 404 4.11 26.33 15.06
CA LEU A 404 5.02 25.55 15.91
C LEU A 404 6.32 25.18 15.19
N GLY A 405 6.52 25.68 13.97
CA GLY A 405 7.69 25.43 13.11
C GLY A 405 7.67 24.06 12.42
N ILE A 406 6.52 23.42 12.28
CA ILE A 406 6.38 22.11 11.64
C ILE A 406 5.84 22.31 10.23
N TYR A 407 6.53 21.83 9.20
CA TYR A 407 6.12 22.04 7.79
C TYR A 407 5.92 20.75 6.99
N ARG A 408 6.33 19.60 7.55
CA ARG A 408 6.33 18.27 6.91
C ARG A 408 6.61 17.18 7.93
N GLY A 409 6.68 15.93 7.47
CA GLY A 409 7.00 14.77 8.30
C GLY A 409 5.80 14.29 9.12
N SER A 410 6.08 13.66 10.26
CA SER A 410 5.04 13.10 11.14
C SER A 410 5.41 13.24 12.60
N SER A 411 4.41 13.38 13.45
CA SER A 411 4.54 13.22 14.90
C SER A 411 4.06 11.84 15.31
N TYR A 412 4.71 11.26 16.31
CA TYR A 412 4.47 9.91 16.79
C TYR A 412 4.03 9.94 18.25
N THR A 413 3.15 9.01 18.62
CA THR A 413 2.64 8.90 19.98
C THR A 413 2.28 7.47 20.35
N ASP A 414 2.41 7.13 21.63
CA ASP A 414 1.92 5.88 22.22
C ASP A 414 0.42 5.90 22.53
N GLU A 415 -0.25 7.03 22.27
CA GLU A 415 -1.71 7.13 22.24
C GLU A 415 -2.28 6.41 21.01
N ILE A 416 -3.51 5.93 21.12
CA ILE A 416 -4.25 5.16 20.08
C ILE A 416 -4.31 5.82 18.67
N ILE A 417 -4.03 7.12 18.57
CA ILE A 417 -4.00 7.83 17.28
C ILE A 417 -2.73 7.53 16.46
N GLN A 418 -1.69 6.98 17.10
CA GLN A 418 -0.37 6.56 16.63
C GLN A 418 0.44 7.65 15.91
N MET A 419 -0.07 8.17 14.79
CA MET A 419 0.64 9.12 13.94
C MET A 419 -0.23 10.32 13.56
N ILE A 420 0.42 11.49 13.53
CA ILE A 420 -0.12 12.71 12.92
C ILE A 420 0.79 13.06 11.75
N ILE A 421 0.25 13.12 10.53
CA ILE A 421 1.03 13.38 9.30
C ILE A 421 0.70 14.77 8.77
N TYR A 422 1.75 15.58 8.60
CA TYR A 422 1.64 16.95 8.11
C TYR A 422 1.62 16.97 6.57
N PRO A 423 0.84 17.87 5.94
CA PRO A 423 0.71 17.91 4.49
C PRO A 423 2.02 18.31 3.80
N GLN A 424 2.21 17.84 2.58
CA GLN A 424 3.45 17.99 1.80
C GLN A 424 3.42 19.18 0.82
N ASP A 425 2.34 19.95 0.82
CA ASP A 425 2.15 21.10 -0.06
C ASP A 425 2.99 22.31 0.36
N HIS A 426 3.20 22.50 1.68
CA HIS A 426 4.10 23.54 2.21
C HIS A 426 5.52 23.01 2.54
N ALA A 427 5.86 21.77 2.16
CA ALA A 427 7.09 21.12 2.59
C ALA A 427 8.38 21.83 2.11
N LEU A 428 8.32 22.54 0.97
CA LEU A 428 9.42 23.32 0.39
C LEU A 428 9.31 24.83 0.63
N CYS A 429 8.34 25.28 1.43
CA CYS A 429 8.16 26.69 1.70
C CYS A 429 9.36 27.25 2.48
N SER A 430 9.87 28.39 2.01
CA SER A 430 10.73 29.27 2.81
C SER A 430 9.85 30.32 3.51
N GLN A 431 10.31 30.93 4.60
CA GLN A 431 9.53 31.91 5.37
C GLN A 431 9.09 33.15 4.55
N SER A 432 9.62 33.35 3.35
CA SER A 432 9.30 34.45 2.43
C SER A 432 8.59 34.01 1.14
N SER A 433 8.21 32.73 1.00
CA SER A 433 7.54 32.21 -0.19
C SER A 433 6.09 32.73 -0.28
N PRO A 434 5.67 33.37 -1.39
CA PRO A 434 4.27 33.74 -1.59
C PRO A 434 3.35 32.52 -1.60
N GLY A 435 2.23 32.56 -0.87
CA GLY A 435 1.29 31.44 -0.76
C GLY A 435 1.75 30.29 0.16
N CYS A 436 2.60 30.62 1.14
CA CYS A 436 3.07 29.72 2.19
C CYS A 436 2.83 30.36 3.56
N SER A 437 1.57 30.60 3.92
CA SER A 437 1.21 31.25 5.18
C SER A 437 0.59 30.26 6.17
N PRO A 438 0.99 30.29 7.46
CA PRO A 438 0.29 29.53 8.50
C PRO A 438 -1.20 29.91 8.63
N GLY A 439 -1.62 31.06 8.10
CA GLY A 439 -3.01 31.50 8.08
C GLY A 439 -3.85 30.91 6.94
N GLU A 440 -3.27 30.12 6.04
CA GLU A 440 -4.00 29.44 4.97
C GLU A 440 -4.64 28.14 5.46
N PRO A 441 -5.69 27.65 4.79
CA PRO A 441 -6.25 26.35 5.11
C PRO A 441 -5.27 25.22 4.77
N GLY A 442 -5.40 24.11 5.49
CA GLY A 442 -4.59 22.90 5.27
C GLY A 442 -5.30 21.65 5.76
N VAL A 443 -4.97 20.51 5.16
CA VAL A 443 -5.53 19.21 5.55
C VAL A 443 -4.49 18.42 6.34
N LEU A 444 -4.77 18.19 7.61
CA LEU A 444 -3.95 17.38 8.51
C LEU A 444 -4.45 15.94 8.51
N ILE A 445 -3.55 14.96 8.39
CA ILE A 445 -3.89 13.59 8.79
C ILE A 445 -3.75 13.54 10.31
N ALA A 446 -4.86 13.79 11.00
CA ALA A 446 -4.93 13.94 12.45
C ALA A 446 -4.75 12.60 13.19
N SER A 447 -5.00 11.49 12.51
CA SER A 447 -4.69 10.15 12.98
C SER A 447 -4.44 9.24 11.80
N TYR A 448 -3.36 8.47 11.88
CA TYR A 448 -3.18 7.26 11.10
C TYR A 448 -2.75 6.15 12.05
N ASN A 449 -3.63 5.18 12.27
CA ASN A 449 -3.37 4.03 13.13
C ASN A 449 -3.68 2.73 12.42
N ILE A 450 -3.10 1.65 12.95
CA ILE A 450 -3.05 0.32 12.35
C ILE A 450 -3.39 -0.70 13.43
N GLY A 451 -4.01 -1.81 13.02
CA GLY A 451 -4.29 -2.96 13.88
C GLY A 451 -5.35 -2.66 14.93
N GLN A 452 -5.12 -3.17 16.15
CA GLN A 452 -6.09 -3.10 17.23
C GLN A 452 -6.51 -1.66 17.60
N ASP A 453 -5.62 -0.68 17.42
CA ASP A 453 -5.94 0.74 17.63
C ASP A 453 -6.90 1.28 16.56
N ALA A 454 -6.77 0.80 15.31
CA ALA A 454 -7.72 1.12 14.24
C ALA A 454 -9.08 0.49 14.51
N ASP A 455 -9.15 -0.78 14.95
CA ASP A 455 -10.39 -1.44 15.34
C ASP A 455 -11.09 -0.68 16.49
N SER A 456 -10.31 -0.32 17.51
CA SER A 456 -10.81 0.34 18.72
C SER A 456 -11.36 1.73 18.41
N LEU A 457 -10.62 2.56 17.64
CA LEU A 457 -11.14 3.87 17.20
C LEU A 457 -12.22 3.74 16.12
N GLY A 458 -12.21 2.68 15.33
CA GLY A 458 -13.20 2.39 14.29
C GLY A 458 -14.63 2.45 14.84
N ASN A 459 -14.84 1.91 16.03
CA ASN A 459 -16.15 1.76 16.69
C ASN A 459 -16.72 3.04 17.33
N PHE A 460 -15.98 4.15 17.37
CA PHE A 460 -16.50 5.41 17.90
C PHE A 460 -17.52 6.05 16.95
N LEU A 461 -18.57 6.67 17.50
CA LEU A 461 -19.49 7.48 16.70
C LEU A 461 -18.74 8.68 16.07
N PRO A 462 -19.16 9.17 14.89
CA PRO A 462 -18.39 10.19 14.15
C PRO A 462 -17.99 11.43 14.96
N MET A 463 -18.92 11.99 15.73
CA MET A 463 -18.64 13.19 16.54
C MET A 463 -17.80 12.89 17.80
N GLU A 464 -18.03 11.75 18.45
CA GLU A 464 -17.23 11.33 19.60
C GLU A 464 -15.78 11.08 19.19
N LYS A 465 -15.60 10.42 18.04
CA LYS A 465 -14.31 10.19 17.39
C LYS A 465 -13.61 11.52 17.12
N TYR A 466 -14.29 12.48 16.50
CA TYR A 466 -13.73 13.81 16.26
C TYR A 466 -13.27 14.47 17.57
N LEU A 467 -14.13 14.51 18.60
CA LEU A 467 -13.81 15.16 19.88
C LEU A 467 -12.61 14.49 20.57
N TYR A 468 -12.53 13.16 20.51
CA TYR A 468 -11.43 12.37 21.03
C TYR A 468 -10.13 12.68 20.28
N LEU A 469 -10.13 12.55 18.95
CA LEU A 469 -8.97 12.79 18.10
C LEU A 469 -8.45 14.22 18.24
N ARG A 470 -9.35 15.21 18.25
CA ARG A 470 -9.01 16.62 18.50
C ARG A 470 -8.26 16.78 19.81
N ASN A 471 -8.74 16.17 20.89
CA ASN A 471 -8.07 16.24 22.19
C ASN A 471 -6.67 15.62 22.16
N LYS A 472 -6.50 14.48 21.47
CA LYS A 472 -5.18 13.83 21.33
C LYS A 472 -4.21 14.66 20.50
N VAL A 473 -4.68 15.25 19.39
CA VAL A 473 -3.87 16.19 18.59
C VAL A 473 -3.46 17.41 19.43
N GLU A 474 -4.36 17.98 20.24
CA GLU A 474 -4.05 19.07 21.17
C GLU A 474 -2.95 18.67 22.17
N LYS A 475 -3.07 17.49 22.81
CA LYS A 475 -2.07 16.98 23.75
C LYS A 475 -0.69 16.82 23.11
N VAL A 476 -0.62 16.12 21.97
CA VAL A 476 0.65 15.86 21.25
C VAL A 476 1.35 17.16 20.87
N HIS A 477 0.59 18.21 20.55
CA HIS A 477 1.16 19.52 20.19
C HIS A 477 1.30 20.49 21.37
N GLY A 478 0.83 20.13 22.57
CA GLY A 478 0.85 21.00 23.74
C GLY A 478 -0.08 22.20 23.67
N LEU A 479 -1.17 22.06 22.92
CA LEU A 479 -2.14 23.12 22.74
C LEU A 479 -3.15 23.16 23.89
N PRO A 480 -3.69 24.34 24.22
CA PRO A 480 -4.79 24.44 25.18
C PRO A 480 -5.98 23.60 24.74
N ARG A 481 -6.65 22.97 25.72
CA ARG A 481 -7.89 22.22 25.45
C ARG A 481 -8.90 23.13 24.74
N TRP A 482 -9.52 22.64 23.67
CA TRP A 482 -10.50 23.37 22.83
C TRP A 482 -9.91 24.48 21.95
N SER A 483 -8.58 24.49 21.73
CA SER A 483 -7.97 25.37 20.73
C SER A 483 -8.28 24.91 19.31
N LEU A 484 -8.41 23.60 19.08
CA LEU A 484 -8.69 23.01 17.76
C LEU A 484 -10.20 22.79 17.54
N ASP A 485 -11.04 23.55 18.22
CA ASP A 485 -12.49 23.43 18.11
C ASP A 485 -13.01 23.64 16.67
N PHE A 486 -14.17 23.05 16.36
CA PHE A 486 -14.78 23.02 15.02
C PHE A 486 -15.22 24.42 14.53
N ASN A 487 -15.47 25.34 15.45
CA ASN A 487 -15.82 26.71 15.09
C ASN A 487 -14.60 27.65 15.04
N LYS A 488 -13.40 27.13 15.36
CA LYS A 488 -12.16 27.92 15.44
C LYS A 488 -11.14 27.52 14.39
N ILE A 489 -10.61 26.30 14.46
CA ILE A 489 -9.50 25.85 13.62
C ILE A 489 -9.94 24.72 12.70
N VAL A 490 -10.45 23.61 13.23
CA VAL A 490 -10.98 22.55 12.37
C VAL A 490 -12.29 23.04 11.77
N SER A 491 -12.56 22.80 10.50
CA SER A 491 -13.81 23.19 9.83
C SER A 491 -14.46 22.04 9.05
N GLY A 492 -13.80 20.88 9.01
CA GLY A 492 -14.32 19.66 8.42
C GLY A 492 -13.45 18.47 8.81
N PHE A 493 -14.00 17.27 8.76
CA PHE A 493 -13.23 16.05 8.93
C PHE A 493 -13.76 14.91 8.07
N LYS A 494 -12.90 13.96 7.73
CA LYS A 494 -13.25 12.73 7.02
C LYS A 494 -12.47 11.57 7.61
N THR A 495 -13.16 10.48 7.92
CA THR A 495 -12.55 9.25 8.43
C THR A 495 -12.82 8.09 7.48
N ILE A 496 -11.86 7.18 7.36
CA ILE A 496 -12.08 5.83 6.85
C ILE A 496 -11.62 4.82 7.89
N ASN A 497 -12.41 3.77 8.11
CA ASN A 497 -11.92 2.55 8.75
C ASN A 497 -12.01 1.41 7.72
N TRP A 498 -10.88 0.82 7.33
CA TRP A 498 -10.86 -0.08 6.17
C TRP A 498 -11.56 -1.42 6.42
N SER A 499 -11.55 -1.94 7.65
CA SER A 499 -12.27 -3.18 7.97
C SER A 499 -13.78 -3.00 8.07
N SER A 500 -14.25 -1.77 8.31
CA SER A 500 -15.67 -1.42 8.28
C SER A 500 -16.13 -0.85 6.93
N GLU A 501 -15.20 -0.58 6.00
CA GLU A 501 -15.54 -0.06 4.68
C GLU A 501 -16.24 -1.16 3.87
N PRO A 502 -17.45 -0.90 3.35
CA PRO A 502 -18.18 -1.86 2.54
C PRO A 502 -17.33 -2.44 1.41
N TYR A 503 -17.41 -3.75 1.21
CA TYR A 503 -16.74 -4.51 0.15
C TYR A 503 -15.22 -4.71 0.32
N PHE A 504 -14.55 -4.11 1.31
CA PHE A 504 -13.11 -4.32 1.55
C PHE A 504 -12.82 -5.27 2.70
N PHE A 505 -13.46 -5.05 3.87
CA PHE A 505 -13.32 -5.88 5.07
C PHE A 505 -11.85 -6.09 5.53
N GLY A 506 -10.99 -5.10 5.28
CA GLY A 506 -9.57 -5.08 5.66
C GLY A 506 -8.78 -4.00 4.93
N ALA A 507 -7.69 -3.51 5.53
CA ALA A 507 -6.84 -2.48 4.93
C ALA A 507 -5.84 -3.07 3.93
N PHE A 508 -4.95 -3.93 4.41
CA PHE A 508 -3.90 -4.54 3.59
C PHE A 508 -3.47 -5.87 4.17
N GLN A 509 -2.96 -6.75 3.31
CA GLN A 509 -2.41 -8.00 3.77
C GLN A 509 -1.07 -7.74 4.48
N PHE A 510 -0.86 -8.40 5.62
CA PHE A 510 0.45 -8.39 6.28
C PHE A 510 0.58 -9.71 7.05
N PHE A 511 1.44 -10.61 6.58
CA PHE A 511 1.37 -12.02 6.99
C PHE A 511 1.62 -12.20 8.48
N LEU A 512 0.86 -13.09 9.12
CA LEU A 512 1.24 -13.65 10.41
C LEU A 512 2.36 -14.69 10.22
N PRO A 513 3.10 -15.06 11.28
CA PRO A 513 4.12 -16.09 11.21
C PRO A 513 3.63 -17.38 10.52
N GLY A 514 4.44 -17.93 9.61
CA GLY A 514 4.15 -19.11 8.80
C GLY A 514 3.26 -18.89 7.57
N GLN A 515 2.43 -17.84 7.55
CA GLN A 515 1.44 -17.67 6.47
C GLN A 515 2.06 -17.38 5.09
N GLN A 516 3.20 -16.69 5.02
CA GLN A 516 3.86 -16.43 3.74
C GLN A 516 4.26 -17.76 3.06
N ARG A 517 4.91 -18.67 3.81
CA ARG A 517 5.30 -20.00 3.33
C ARG A 517 4.10 -20.79 2.85
N ASP A 518 3.03 -20.79 3.65
CA ASP A 518 1.90 -21.69 3.44
C ASP A 518 0.95 -21.19 2.36
N PHE A 519 0.82 -19.87 2.18
CA PHE A 519 -0.24 -19.29 1.36
C PHE A 519 0.21 -18.42 0.19
N LEU A 520 1.37 -17.73 0.22
CA LEU A 520 1.69 -16.76 -0.84
C LEU A 520 1.75 -17.41 -2.23
N TYR A 521 2.43 -18.55 -2.37
CA TYR A 521 2.47 -19.30 -3.64
C TYR A 521 1.10 -19.89 -4.00
N ILE A 522 0.40 -20.45 -3.02
CA ILE A 522 -0.95 -20.99 -3.25
C ILE A 522 -1.90 -19.90 -3.76
N SER A 523 -1.75 -18.66 -3.30
CA SER A 523 -2.57 -17.53 -3.72
C SER A 523 -2.44 -17.22 -5.23
N THR A 524 -1.31 -17.54 -5.87
CA THR A 524 -1.12 -17.31 -7.31
C THR A 524 -1.65 -18.44 -8.20
N ILE A 525 -1.89 -19.64 -7.65
CA ILE A 525 -2.32 -20.80 -8.45
C ILE A 525 -3.75 -20.60 -8.96
N PRO A 526 -4.00 -20.76 -10.28
CA PRO A 526 -5.33 -20.65 -10.83
C PRO A 526 -6.18 -21.90 -10.55
N GLU A 527 -7.49 -21.73 -10.63
CA GLU A 527 -8.50 -22.74 -10.32
C GLU A 527 -9.37 -23.07 -11.55
N TYR A 528 -10.19 -24.11 -11.44
CA TYR A 528 -11.09 -24.58 -12.49
C TYR A 528 -10.40 -24.92 -13.83
N GLY A 529 -9.24 -25.57 -13.77
CA GLY A 529 -8.47 -25.95 -14.95
C GLY A 529 -7.90 -24.73 -15.68
N ASN A 530 -7.26 -23.82 -14.93
CA ASN A 530 -6.67 -22.58 -15.43
C ASN A 530 -7.72 -21.64 -16.06
N ARG A 531 -8.86 -21.48 -15.40
CA ARG A 531 -9.94 -20.57 -15.83
C ARG A 531 -10.31 -19.50 -14.81
N VAL A 532 -9.92 -19.68 -13.55
CA VAL A 532 -10.05 -18.66 -12.50
C VAL A 532 -8.66 -18.28 -12.01
N PHE A 533 -8.25 -17.05 -12.28
CA PHE A 533 -6.96 -16.49 -11.89
C PHE A 533 -7.13 -15.52 -10.72
N PHE A 534 -6.03 -15.21 -10.04
CA PHE A 534 -6.03 -14.32 -8.87
C PHE A 534 -4.98 -13.22 -9.03
N ALA A 535 -5.34 -11.99 -8.69
CA ALA A 535 -4.42 -10.86 -8.65
C ALA A 535 -4.76 -9.93 -7.49
N GLY A 536 -3.82 -9.08 -7.13
CA GLY A 536 -3.91 -8.20 -5.98
C GLY A 536 -2.65 -8.26 -5.14
N GLU A 537 -2.50 -7.30 -4.23
CA GLU A 537 -1.32 -7.26 -3.36
C GLU A 537 -1.11 -8.56 -2.55
N HIS A 538 -2.20 -9.24 -2.17
CA HIS A 538 -2.18 -10.54 -1.46
C HIS A 538 -1.66 -11.75 -2.27
N THR A 539 -1.41 -11.59 -3.57
CA THR A 539 -0.77 -12.61 -4.41
C THR A 539 0.68 -12.27 -4.72
N SER A 540 1.24 -11.26 -4.05
CA SER A 540 2.57 -10.72 -4.28
C SER A 540 3.34 -10.56 -2.95
N PRO A 541 4.68 -10.64 -2.94
CA PRO A 541 5.46 -10.32 -1.74
C PRO A 541 5.40 -8.82 -1.39
N LYS A 542 5.13 -7.93 -2.36
CA LYS A 542 4.93 -6.50 -2.11
C LYS A 542 3.52 -6.18 -1.57
N ASN A 543 3.24 -6.69 -0.38
CA ASN A 543 1.99 -6.49 0.35
C ASN A 543 1.80 -5.05 0.81
N GLY A 544 0.57 -4.55 0.81
CA GLY A 544 0.25 -3.17 1.17
C GLY A 544 0.73 -2.09 0.17
N TRP A 545 1.29 -2.49 -0.97
CA TRP A 545 1.88 -1.58 -1.96
C TRP A 545 1.21 -1.67 -3.33
N LEU A 546 1.18 -0.53 -4.04
CA LEU A 546 0.68 -0.45 -5.42
C LEU A 546 1.46 -1.39 -6.36
N GLN A 547 2.77 -1.52 -6.11
CA GLN A 547 3.68 -2.40 -6.83
C GLN A 547 3.15 -3.83 -6.91
N GLY A 548 2.77 -4.42 -5.77
CA GLY A 548 2.26 -5.78 -5.75
C GLY A 548 0.93 -5.93 -6.47
N ALA A 549 0.04 -4.94 -6.33
CA ALA A 549 -1.26 -4.95 -7.02
C ALA A 549 -1.11 -4.85 -8.55
N LEU A 550 -0.34 -3.88 -9.06
CA LEU A 550 -0.15 -3.70 -10.51
C LEU A 550 0.58 -4.90 -11.13
N GLN A 551 1.70 -5.32 -10.52
CA GLN A 551 2.53 -6.39 -11.07
C GLN A 551 1.79 -7.73 -11.10
N SER A 552 1.05 -8.08 -10.04
CA SER A 552 0.23 -9.30 -10.04
C SER A 552 -0.89 -9.27 -11.10
N GLY A 553 -1.48 -8.10 -11.36
CA GLY A 553 -2.45 -7.93 -12.45
C GLY A 553 -1.84 -8.20 -13.82
N MET A 554 -0.65 -7.66 -14.09
CA MET A 554 0.09 -7.92 -15.34
C MET A 554 0.50 -9.39 -15.50
N ILE A 555 0.95 -10.03 -14.41
CA ILE A 555 1.30 -11.46 -14.41
C ILE A 555 0.05 -12.31 -14.71
N ALA A 556 -1.07 -12.06 -14.03
CA ALA A 556 -2.31 -12.80 -14.25
C ALA A 556 -2.84 -12.63 -15.68
N ALA A 557 -2.74 -11.43 -16.26
CA ALA A 557 -3.09 -11.21 -17.67
C ALA A 557 -2.22 -12.04 -18.63
N LYS A 558 -0.91 -12.11 -18.36
CA LYS A 558 0.02 -12.95 -19.13
C LYS A 558 -0.35 -14.44 -19.02
N ASP A 559 -0.68 -14.91 -17.82
CA ASP A 559 -1.07 -16.30 -17.59
C ASP A 559 -2.40 -16.63 -18.29
N ILE A 560 -3.40 -15.74 -18.23
CA ILE A 560 -4.66 -15.86 -18.96
C ILE A 560 -4.40 -15.99 -20.47
N ALA A 561 -3.54 -15.15 -21.03
CA ALA A 561 -3.22 -15.21 -22.46
C ALA A 561 -2.47 -16.49 -22.82
N TYR A 562 -1.53 -16.94 -21.99
CA TYR A 562 -0.80 -18.20 -22.18
C TYR A 562 -1.74 -19.42 -22.20
N TYR A 563 -2.63 -19.54 -21.21
CA TYR A 563 -3.63 -20.61 -21.22
C TYR A 563 -4.71 -20.41 -22.28
N GLY A 564 -4.96 -19.16 -22.68
CA GLY A 564 -5.73 -18.79 -23.87
C GLY A 564 -5.24 -19.50 -25.11
N ILE A 565 -3.93 -19.41 -25.39
CA ILE A 565 -3.27 -20.13 -26.48
C ILE A 565 -3.46 -21.64 -26.35
N ILE A 566 -3.11 -22.22 -25.19
CA ILE A 566 -3.19 -23.67 -24.98
C ILE A 566 -4.60 -24.19 -25.22
N HIS A 567 -5.62 -23.58 -24.63
CA HIS A 567 -7.00 -24.00 -24.78
C HIS A 567 -7.55 -23.80 -26.21
N LYS A 568 -7.00 -22.85 -26.97
CA LYS A 568 -7.35 -22.65 -28.39
C LYS A 568 -6.82 -23.79 -29.26
N TYR A 569 -5.61 -24.30 -28.98
CA TYR A 569 -4.99 -25.40 -29.74
C TYR A 569 -5.43 -26.81 -29.30
N GLN A 570 -6.12 -26.94 -28.16
CA GLN A 570 -6.70 -28.20 -27.69
C GLN A 570 -8.15 -28.43 -28.17
N ARG A 571 -8.79 -27.41 -28.75
CA ARG A 571 -10.09 -27.50 -29.42
C ARG A 571 -9.88 -27.80 -30.90
#